data_AF-A0A0G0GTC0-F1
#
_entry.id   AF-A0A0G0GTC0-F1
#
_cell.length_a   1.000
_cell.length_b   1.000
_cell.length_c   1.000
_cell.angle_alpha   90.00
_cell.angle_beta   90.00
_cell.angle_gamma   90.00
#
_symmetry.space_group_name_H-M   'P 1'
#
loop_
_entity.id
_entity.type
_entity.pdbx_description
1 polymer ?
#
loop_
_entity_poly.entity_id
_entity_poly.type
_entity_poly.pdbx_seq_one_letter_code
_entity_poly.pdbx_strand_id
1 'polypeptide(L)'
;MLQTFLFAFNQVFSKPKYIALSITAFIFLLSFSIWLPNLNFLHHIVISDTFSSSQKIGIISSVFGSIQTNFSPFSRAITLTVVVLFSINISLFVYFILRAAKLSKEAGISTSGFIFGMIGVGCATCGSVILSSFLGVSATAGFIGILPLKGQEFGLLSIFLLSVSIYFLSKKINDPIVCNVKPATFKFLIRAVPVWLKVFVLIAVAFIAGVIIAGRFLDRGGIGIDITKEALAAKFEKLSQSGNSSCSGTFADSIDTMKQGSRIQGSCCSLMNWHRYVEQVEGLKKYKNIAEIPPDPYDIDSDLAKKMKSHYDDKLNPDQQKEYDFAMKNSDEKGPCCCKCWRWYVYGGLAKYLIQNYNFTGEQITEVWNLSDGCGGEGDHVNHK
;
A
#
# COMPACT_ATOMS: atom_id res chain seq x y z
N MET A 1 -31.84 18.87 11.78
CA MET A 1 -30.61 18.03 11.86
C MET A 1 -29.40 18.85 12.28
N LEU A 2 -29.01 19.89 11.52
CA LEU A 2 -27.85 20.74 11.85
C LEU A 2 -27.96 21.38 13.24
N GLN A 3 -29.14 21.90 13.62
CA GLN A 3 -29.36 22.50 14.93
C GLN A 3 -29.15 21.52 16.11
N THR A 4 -29.63 20.27 15.98
CA THR A 4 -29.50 19.23 17.01
C THR A 4 -28.04 18.83 17.20
N PHE A 5 -27.29 18.73 16.10
CA PHE A 5 -25.86 18.48 16.12
C PHE A 5 -25.10 19.66 16.74
N LEU A 6 -25.33 20.88 16.27
CA LEU A 6 -24.66 22.09 16.77
C LEU A 6 -24.90 22.31 18.27
N PHE A 7 -26.10 22.04 18.76
CA PHE A 7 -26.41 22.15 20.19
C PHE A 7 -25.65 21.12 21.03
N ALA A 8 -25.65 19.84 20.62
CA ALA A 8 -24.89 18.79 21.30
C ALA A 8 -23.38 19.08 21.25
N PHE A 9 -22.89 19.53 20.09
CA PHE A 9 -21.48 19.89 19.89
C PHE A 9 -21.10 21.04 20.82
N ASN A 10 -21.90 22.11 20.87
CA ASN A 10 -21.66 23.24 21.76
C ASN A 10 -21.68 22.80 23.23
N GLN A 11 -22.63 21.97 23.65
CA GLN A 11 -22.71 21.44 25.01
C GLN A 11 -21.47 20.64 25.45
N VAL A 12 -20.90 19.84 24.55
CA VAL A 12 -19.71 19.02 24.85
C VAL A 12 -18.45 19.86 24.78
N PHE A 13 -18.25 20.61 23.68
CA PHE A 13 -17.02 21.35 23.43
C PHE A 13 -16.94 22.72 24.12
N SER A 14 -18.02 23.20 24.75
CA SER A 14 -17.93 24.34 25.68
C SER A 14 -17.09 24.03 26.93
N LYS A 15 -16.82 22.75 27.21
CA LYS A 15 -16.01 22.33 28.35
C LYS A 15 -14.59 21.98 27.88
N PRO A 16 -13.54 22.65 28.38
CA PRO A 16 -12.17 22.53 27.86
C PRO A 16 -11.61 21.12 27.94
N LYS A 17 -12.04 20.32 28.92
CA LYS A 17 -11.63 18.92 29.08
C LYS A 17 -11.98 18.02 27.89
N TYR A 18 -13.10 18.26 27.19
CA TYR A 18 -13.48 17.45 26.03
C TYR A 18 -12.82 17.94 24.74
N ILE A 19 -12.47 19.23 24.66
CA ILE A 19 -11.59 19.74 23.60
C ILE A 19 -10.21 19.08 23.72
N ALA A 20 -9.61 19.11 24.92
CA ALA A 20 -8.31 18.49 25.18
C ALA A 20 -8.34 16.98 24.86
N LEU A 21 -9.40 16.27 25.27
CA LEU A 21 -9.58 14.86 24.93
C LEU A 21 -9.59 14.61 23.41
N SER A 22 -10.33 15.43 22.65
CA SER A 22 -10.40 15.30 21.19
C SER A 22 -9.06 15.57 20.51
N ILE A 23 -8.34 16.60 20.95
CA ILE A 23 -7.01 16.94 20.43
C ILE A 23 -6.01 15.83 20.74
N THR A 24 -5.96 15.35 21.98
CA THR A 24 -5.07 14.25 22.37
C THR A 24 -5.39 12.98 21.59
N ALA A 25 -6.66 12.63 21.44
CA ALA A 25 -7.09 11.49 20.63
C ALA A 25 -6.68 11.66 19.16
N PHE A 26 -6.84 12.86 18.58
CA PHE A 26 -6.46 13.17 17.21
C PHE A 26 -4.96 12.97 16.99
N ILE A 27 -4.12 13.56 17.84
CA ILE A 27 -2.66 13.44 17.75
C ILE A 27 -2.24 11.97 17.87
N PHE A 28 -2.79 11.26 18.86
CA PHE A 28 -2.48 9.86 19.10
C PHE A 28 -2.85 8.97 17.91
N LEU A 29 -4.09 9.07 17.42
CA LEU A 29 -4.60 8.25 16.32
C LEU A 29 -3.88 8.54 15.00
N LEU A 30 -3.57 9.82 14.74
CA LEU A 30 -2.80 10.21 13.57
C LEU A 30 -1.38 9.63 13.64
N SER A 31 -0.69 9.80 14.78
CA SER A 31 0.67 9.26 14.99
C SER A 31 0.69 7.74 14.84
N PHE A 32 -0.28 7.06 15.46
CA PHE A 32 -0.44 5.62 15.35
C PHE A 32 -0.67 5.18 13.91
N SER A 33 -1.54 5.86 13.16
CA SER A 33 -1.81 5.55 11.74
C SER A 33 -0.59 5.71 10.84
N ILE A 34 0.35 6.59 11.17
CA ILE A 34 1.57 6.84 10.40
C ILE A 34 2.67 5.83 10.76
N TRP A 35 2.76 5.48 12.04
CA TRP A 35 3.79 4.58 12.55
C TRP A 35 3.45 3.11 12.34
N LEU A 36 2.17 2.75 12.32
CA LEU A 36 1.71 1.36 12.21
C LEU A 36 2.29 0.62 10.98
N PRO A 37 2.32 1.20 9.76
CA PRO A 37 2.92 0.56 8.60
C PRO A 37 4.45 0.38 8.72
N ASN A 38 5.09 1.17 9.58
CA ASN A 38 6.55 1.25 9.73
C ASN A 38 7.03 0.66 11.07
N LEU A 39 6.22 -0.15 11.76
CA LEU A 39 6.56 -0.67 13.10
C LEU A 39 7.85 -1.50 13.11
N ASN A 40 8.09 -2.32 12.08
CA ASN A 40 9.32 -3.12 12.01
C ASN A 40 10.56 -2.21 11.94
N PHE A 41 10.51 -1.16 11.12
CA PHE A 41 11.58 -0.17 11.01
C PHE A 41 11.80 0.58 12.33
N LEU A 42 10.72 1.07 12.95
CA LEU A 42 10.77 1.75 14.24
C LEU A 42 11.34 0.85 15.35
N HIS A 43 10.94 -0.43 15.38
CA HIS A 43 11.43 -1.42 16.33
C HIS A 43 12.94 -1.64 16.19
N HIS A 44 13.44 -1.79 14.96
CA HIS A 44 14.88 -1.95 14.70
C HIS A 44 15.70 -0.72 15.12
N ILE A 45 15.18 0.48 14.93
CA ILE A 45 15.87 1.72 15.33
C ILE A 45 15.87 1.91 16.84
N VAL A 46 14.77 1.56 17.52
CA VAL A 46 14.67 1.71 18.98
C VAL A 46 15.60 0.74 19.69
N ILE A 47 15.66 -0.52 19.24
CA ILE A 47 16.45 -1.59 19.88
C ILE A 47 17.93 -1.55 19.53
N SER A 48 18.32 -0.95 18.40
CA SER A 48 19.73 -0.84 18.04
C SER A 48 20.49 0.13 18.96
N ASP A 49 21.64 -0.31 19.46
CA ASP A 49 22.58 0.52 20.24
C ASP A 49 23.41 1.45 19.33
N THR A 50 23.23 1.36 18.01
CA THR A 50 24.02 2.03 16.99
C THR A 50 23.72 3.54 16.90
N PHE A 51 22.57 3.99 17.39
CA PHE A 51 22.12 5.38 17.27
C PHE A 51 22.05 6.08 18.62
N SER A 52 22.58 7.30 18.68
CA SER A 52 22.41 8.17 19.85
C SER A 52 20.94 8.57 20.05
N SER A 53 20.57 8.96 21.27
CA SER A 53 19.18 9.33 21.60
C SER A 53 18.62 10.46 20.73
N SER A 54 19.46 11.41 20.31
CA SER A 54 19.06 12.50 19.41
C SER A 54 18.82 12.01 17.97
N GLN A 55 19.64 11.06 17.48
CA GLN A 55 19.46 10.44 16.17
C GLN A 55 18.21 9.56 16.12
N LYS A 56 17.92 8.81 17.18
CA LYS A 56 16.68 8.01 17.30
C LYS A 56 15.44 8.88 17.17
N ILE A 57 15.39 10.01 17.87
CA ILE A 57 14.28 10.98 17.78
C ILE A 57 14.18 11.56 16.36
N GLY A 58 15.31 11.90 15.75
CA GLY A 58 15.35 12.41 14.37
C GLY A 58 14.76 11.43 13.37
N ILE A 59 15.12 10.15 13.44
CA ILE A 59 14.62 9.14 12.51
C ILE A 59 13.14 8.80 12.78
N ILE A 60 12.71 8.72 14.04
CA ILE A 60 11.29 8.53 14.36
C ILE A 60 10.46 9.72 13.83
N SER A 61 11.01 10.94 13.92
CA SER A 61 10.36 12.14 13.40
C SER A 61 10.28 12.18 11.87
N SER A 62 11.25 11.60 11.16
CA SER A 62 11.25 11.56 9.70
C SER A 62 10.13 10.68 9.13
N VAL A 63 9.66 9.69 9.91
CA VAL A 63 8.50 8.85 9.55
C VAL A 63 7.22 9.68 9.43
N PHE A 64 7.08 10.85 10.08
CA PHE A 64 5.95 11.75 9.84
C PHE A 64 5.94 12.33 8.42
N GLY A 65 7.12 12.49 7.80
CA GLY A 65 7.25 12.89 6.39
C GLY A 65 6.72 11.84 5.41
N SER A 66 6.63 10.57 5.84
CA SER A 66 6.12 9.47 5.01
C SER A 66 4.66 9.64 4.57
N ILE A 67 3.86 10.47 5.28
CA ILE A 67 2.49 10.82 4.86
C ILE A 67 2.49 11.44 3.48
N GLN A 68 3.46 12.30 3.17
CA GLN A 68 3.48 13.02 1.90
C GLN A 68 3.97 12.15 0.75
N THR A 69 4.83 11.17 1.03
CA THR A 69 5.52 10.38 0.00
C THR A 69 4.87 9.02 -0.26
N ASN A 70 4.24 8.37 0.73
CA ASN A 70 3.67 7.02 0.60
C ASN A 70 2.16 6.99 0.34
N PHE A 71 1.43 8.09 0.54
CA PHE A 71 -0.04 8.09 0.43
C PHE A 71 -0.53 8.92 -0.76
N SER A 72 -1.45 8.36 -1.54
CA SER A 72 -2.19 9.12 -2.55
C SER A 72 -2.94 10.29 -1.89
N PRO A 73 -3.18 11.41 -2.60
CA PRO A 73 -3.94 12.55 -2.06
C PRO A 73 -5.30 12.14 -1.49
N PHE A 74 -5.96 11.18 -2.14
CA PHE A 74 -7.26 10.66 -1.72
C PHE A 74 -7.17 9.84 -0.42
N SER A 75 -6.17 8.96 -0.29
CA SER A 75 -5.93 8.19 0.94
C SER A 75 -5.63 9.12 2.12
N ARG A 76 -4.82 10.17 1.90
CA ARG A 76 -4.55 11.20 2.91
C ARG A 76 -5.83 11.89 3.38
N ALA A 77 -6.69 12.28 2.46
CA ALA A 77 -7.96 12.95 2.78
C ALA A 77 -8.89 12.05 3.60
N ILE A 78 -9.00 10.76 3.24
CA ILE A 78 -9.80 9.78 3.99
C ILE A 78 -9.24 9.61 5.40
N THR A 79 -7.94 9.35 5.56
CA THR A 79 -7.31 9.15 6.87
C THR A 79 -7.52 10.35 7.78
N LEU A 80 -7.27 11.56 7.28
CA LEU A 80 -7.50 12.78 8.06
C LEU A 80 -8.97 12.93 8.47
N THR A 81 -9.90 12.67 7.55
CA THR A 81 -11.34 12.76 7.83
C THR A 81 -11.77 11.75 8.89
N VAL A 82 -11.32 10.49 8.77
CA VAL A 82 -11.62 9.44 9.74
C VAL A 82 -11.08 9.80 11.12
N VAL A 83 -9.82 10.22 11.21
CA VAL A 83 -9.19 10.58 12.50
C VAL A 83 -9.93 11.74 13.17
N VAL A 84 -10.30 12.79 12.41
CA VAL A 84 -11.12 13.90 12.94
C VAL A 84 -12.46 13.40 13.47
N LEU A 85 -13.20 12.65 12.66
CA LEU A 85 -14.53 12.16 13.04
C LEU A 85 -14.46 11.22 14.25
N PHE A 86 -13.45 10.36 14.32
CA PHE A 86 -13.24 9.44 15.43
C PHE A 86 -12.92 10.19 16.74
N SER A 87 -12.04 11.20 16.69
CA SER A 87 -11.71 12.02 17.86
C SER A 87 -12.89 12.84 18.40
N ILE A 88 -13.75 13.31 17.51
CA ILE A 88 -15.03 13.94 17.89
C ILE A 88 -15.95 12.89 18.52
N ASN A 89 -16.06 11.71 17.89
CA ASN A 89 -16.91 10.62 18.38
C ASN A 89 -16.51 10.16 19.78
N ILE A 90 -15.21 9.98 20.06
CA ILE A 90 -14.69 9.69 21.40
C ILE A 90 -15.18 10.72 22.42
N SER A 91 -15.07 12.01 22.09
CA SER A 91 -15.39 13.08 23.03
C SER A 91 -16.89 13.14 23.34
N LEU A 92 -17.74 12.98 22.31
CA LEU A 92 -19.19 12.88 22.47
C LEU A 92 -19.59 11.63 23.27
N PHE A 93 -18.96 10.49 22.97
CA PHE A 93 -19.20 9.22 23.64
C PHE A 93 -18.82 9.31 25.13
N VAL A 94 -17.59 9.73 25.44
CA VAL A 94 -17.13 9.88 26.83
C VAL A 94 -17.99 10.89 27.60
N TYR A 95 -18.40 11.99 26.98
CA TYR A 95 -19.36 12.91 27.59
C TYR A 95 -20.69 12.22 27.95
N PHE A 96 -21.29 11.54 26.97
CA PHE A 96 -22.57 10.84 27.13
C PHE A 96 -22.49 9.78 28.25
N ILE A 97 -21.42 8.99 28.22
CA ILE A 97 -21.12 7.95 29.20
C ILE A 97 -20.95 8.51 30.61
N LEU A 98 -20.11 9.53 30.79
CA LEU A 98 -19.83 10.08 32.12
C LEU A 98 -21.07 10.75 32.70
N ARG A 99 -21.89 11.35 31.85
CA ARG A 99 -23.21 11.87 32.23
C ARG A 99 -24.16 10.74 32.63
N ALA A 100 -24.23 9.66 31.85
CA ALA A 100 -25.05 8.49 32.16
C ALA A 100 -24.61 7.83 33.48
N ALA A 101 -23.30 7.58 33.65
CA ALA A 101 -22.73 6.96 34.84
C ALA A 101 -22.97 7.78 36.12
N LYS A 102 -22.93 9.12 36.04
CA LYS A 102 -23.25 9.99 37.18
C LYS A 102 -24.71 9.79 37.63
N LEU A 103 -25.64 9.67 36.68
CA LEU A 103 -27.05 9.38 36.97
C LEU A 103 -27.26 7.93 37.43
N SER A 104 -26.54 6.95 36.86
CA SER A 104 -26.63 5.54 37.27
C SER A 104 -26.07 5.29 38.67
N LYS A 105 -25.09 6.08 39.11
CA LYS A 105 -24.52 6.03 40.46
C LYS A 105 -25.52 6.51 41.52
N GLU A 106 -26.41 7.44 41.15
CA GLU A 106 -27.56 7.84 41.97
C GLU A 106 -28.66 6.75 41.98
N ALA A 107 -28.68 5.85 40.99
CA ALA A 107 -29.63 4.75 40.84
C ALA A 107 -29.10 3.34 41.22
N GLY A 108 -27.86 3.23 41.73
CA GLY A 108 -27.29 1.98 42.27
C GLY A 108 -26.92 0.88 41.25
N ILE A 109 -26.77 1.20 39.96
CA ILE A 109 -26.53 0.20 38.89
C ILE A 109 -25.02 -0.03 38.64
N SER A 110 -24.64 -1.30 38.42
CA SER A 110 -23.27 -1.82 38.43
C SER A 110 -22.36 -1.31 37.30
N THR A 111 -21.12 -1.00 37.68
CA THR A 111 -20.02 -0.49 36.82
C THR A 111 -19.50 -1.52 35.80
N SER A 112 -19.86 -2.80 35.92
CA SER A 112 -19.32 -3.90 35.11
C SER A 112 -19.94 -3.99 33.71
N GLY A 113 -21.25 -3.76 33.56
CA GLY A 113 -21.91 -3.74 32.25
C GLY A 113 -21.43 -2.59 31.35
N PHE A 114 -20.93 -1.53 31.99
CA PHE A 114 -20.37 -0.35 31.33
C PHE A 114 -19.07 -0.66 30.58
N ILE A 115 -18.17 -1.43 31.20
CA ILE A 115 -16.85 -1.78 30.65
C ILE A 115 -17.00 -2.77 29.48
N PHE A 116 -17.84 -3.79 29.62
CA PHE A 116 -18.12 -4.74 28.54
C PHE A 116 -18.77 -4.07 27.32
N GLY A 117 -19.61 -3.05 27.54
CA GLY A 117 -20.17 -2.23 26.46
C GLY A 117 -19.12 -1.44 25.67
N MET A 118 -18.04 -0.98 26.32
CA MET A 118 -16.97 -0.24 25.64
C MET A 118 -16.08 -1.13 24.76
N ILE A 119 -15.83 -2.38 25.18
CA ILE A 119 -15.02 -3.34 24.40
C ILE A 119 -15.77 -3.76 23.13
N GLY A 120 -17.09 -3.95 23.20
CA GLY A 120 -17.92 -4.32 22.04
C GLY A 120 -17.99 -3.24 20.94
N VAL A 121 -17.95 -1.96 21.31
CA VAL A 121 -17.98 -0.84 20.34
C VAL A 121 -16.62 -0.63 19.66
N GLY A 122 -15.51 -0.81 20.39
CA GLY A 122 -14.16 -0.65 19.85
C GLY A 122 -13.79 -1.68 18.78
N CYS A 123 -14.26 -2.93 18.92
CA CYS A 123 -14.05 -4.03 17.97
C CYS A 123 -14.66 -3.75 16.58
N ALA A 124 -15.82 -3.06 16.55
CA ALA A 124 -16.52 -2.75 15.31
C ALA A 124 -15.81 -1.66 14.46
N THR A 125 -15.08 -0.75 15.10
CA THR A 125 -14.34 0.34 14.42
C THR A 125 -12.91 -0.03 14.03
N CYS A 126 -12.22 -0.89 14.79
CA CYS A 126 -10.88 -1.39 14.45
C CYS A 126 -10.90 -2.65 13.56
N GLY A 127 -12.07 -2.97 12.99
CA GLY A 127 -12.42 -4.28 12.44
C GLY A 127 -11.39 -4.87 11.47
N SER A 128 -10.64 -4.04 10.72
CA SER A 128 -9.59 -4.52 9.81
C SER A 128 -8.44 -5.25 10.52
N VAL A 129 -8.02 -4.80 11.71
CA VAL A 129 -6.90 -5.40 12.45
C VAL A 129 -7.31 -6.74 13.06
N ILE A 130 -8.53 -6.81 13.61
CA ILE A 130 -9.06 -8.04 14.21
C ILE A 130 -9.44 -9.06 13.13
N LEU A 131 -9.96 -8.60 11.98
CA LEU A 131 -10.23 -9.46 10.84
C LEU A 131 -8.94 -10.05 10.26
N SER A 132 -7.83 -9.29 10.28
CA SER A 132 -6.50 -9.79 9.89
C SER A 132 -5.99 -10.90 10.83
N SER A 133 -6.29 -10.80 12.13
CA SER A 133 -5.99 -11.85 13.11
C SER A 133 -6.88 -13.08 12.98
N PHE A 134 -8.12 -12.93 12.50
CA PHE A 134 -9.11 -14.02 12.42
C PHE A 134 -9.10 -14.75 11.07
N LEU A 135 -8.90 -14.03 9.97
CA LEU A 135 -8.83 -14.58 8.59
C LEU A 135 -7.39 -14.86 8.13
N GLY A 136 -6.40 -14.36 8.86
CA GLY A 136 -4.99 -14.44 8.48
C GLY A 136 -4.60 -13.37 7.47
N VAL A 137 -3.30 -13.03 7.47
CA VAL A 137 -2.70 -11.98 6.63
C VAL A 137 -2.89 -12.29 5.13
N SER A 138 -2.83 -13.56 4.75
CA SER A 138 -2.97 -14.04 3.37
C SER A 138 -4.39 -13.88 2.80
N ALA A 139 -5.42 -14.24 3.57
CA ALA A 139 -6.82 -14.07 3.11
C ALA A 139 -7.22 -12.59 3.06
N THR A 140 -6.70 -11.78 3.98
CA THR A 140 -6.95 -10.34 4.03
C THR A 140 -6.32 -9.61 2.84
N ALA A 141 -5.09 -9.97 2.45
CA ALA A 141 -4.42 -9.43 1.27
C ALA A 141 -5.18 -9.79 -0.03
N GLY A 142 -5.64 -11.03 -0.16
CA GLY A 142 -6.44 -11.47 -1.31
C GLY A 142 -7.79 -10.75 -1.40
N PHE A 143 -8.46 -10.52 -0.27
CA PHE A 143 -9.74 -9.81 -0.25
C PHE A 143 -9.60 -8.32 -0.59
N ILE A 144 -8.55 -7.67 -0.10
CA ILE A 144 -8.25 -6.26 -0.39
C ILE A 144 -7.87 -6.07 -1.87
N GLY A 145 -7.18 -7.05 -2.49
CA GLY A 145 -6.81 -7.01 -3.90
C GLY A 145 -8.00 -7.09 -4.88
N ILE A 146 -9.13 -7.65 -4.44
CA ILE A 146 -10.36 -7.76 -5.26
C ILE A 146 -11.21 -6.48 -5.22
N LEU A 147 -10.97 -5.61 -4.23
CA LEU A 147 -11.72 -4.38 -4.02
C LEU A 147 -11.24 -3.26 -4.97
N PRO A 148 -12.17 -2.51 -5.61
CA PRO A 148 -11.84 -1.53 -6.65
C PRO A 148 -10.94 -0.37 -6.18
N LEU A 149 -10.94 -0.03 -4.90
CA LEU A 149 -10.13 1.01 -4.26
C LEU A 149 -9.05 0.43 -3.34
N LYS A 150 -8.70 -0.86 -3.49
CA LYS A 150 -7.59 -1.53 -2.78
C LYS A 150 -7.61 -1.31 -1.26
N GLY A 151 -8.80 -1.33 -0.67
CA GLY A 151 -9.01 -1.20 0.78
C GLY A 151 -9.40 0.20 1.27
N GLN A 152 -9.43 1.22 0.40
CA GLN A 152 -9.93 2.55 0.79
C GLN A 152 -11.44 2.57 1.04
N GLU A 153 -12.19 1.58 0.57
CA GLU A 153 -13.62 1.37 0.84
C GLU A 153 -13.90 1.27 2.34
N PHE A 154 -13.00 0.65 3.09
CA PHE A 154 -13.13 0.54 4.54
C PHE A 154 -13.03 1.91 5.22
N GLY A 155 -12.20 2.81 4.68
CA GLY A 155 -12.12 4.20 5.14
C GLY A 155 -13.41 4.97 4.86
N LEU A 156 -13.98 4.83 3.66
CA LEU A 156 -15.28 5.44 3.31
C LEU A 156 -16.43 4.89 4.15
N LEU A 157 -16.47 3.56 4.35
CA LEU A 157 -17.44 2.91 5.22
C LEU A 157 -17.30 3.41 6.67
N SER A 158 -16.07 3.60 7.14
CA SER A 158 -15.80 4.17 8.47
C SER A 158 -16.31 5.60 8.61
N ILE A 159 -16.11 6.46 7.61
CA ILE A 159 -16.66 7.83 7.59
C ILE A 159 -18.18 7.79 7.71
N PHE A 160 -18.85 6.92 6.95
CA PHE A 160 -20.29 6.75 7.01
C PHE A 160 -20.76 6.28 8.41
N LEU A 161 -20.16 5.22 8.95
CA LEU A 161 -20.52 4.67 10.25
C LEU A 161 -20.24 5.66 11.40
N LEU A 162 -19.12 6.39 11.37
CA LEU A 162 -18.80 7.41 12.35
C LEU A 162 -19.79 8.58 12.30
N SER A 163 -20.18 9.00 11.09
CA SER A 163 -21.20 10.05 10.92
C SER A 163 -22.54 9.64 11.51
N VAL A 164 -22.97 8.39 11.25
CA VAL A 164 -24.19 7.81 11.85
C VAL A 164 -24.07 7.71 13.37
N SER A 165 -22.92 7.27 13.89
CA SER A 165 -22.65 7.19 15.33
C SER A 165 -22.72 8.56 16.02
N ILE A 166 -22.06 9.57 15.44
CA ILE A 166 -22.10 10.97 15.91
C ILE A 166 -23.54 11.48 15.93
N TYR A 167 -24.33 11.18 14.90
CA TYR A 167 -25.74 11.56 14.84
C TYR A 167 -26.55 10.96 15.99
N PHE A 168 -26.44 9.64 16.22
CA PHE A 168 -27.17 8.97 17.30
C PHE A 168 -26.72 9.45 18.69
N LEU A 169 -25.42 9.68 18.88
CA LEU A 169 -24.89 10.26 20.12
C LEU A 169 -25.41 11.68 20.35
N SER A 170 -25.39 12.52 19.32
CA SER A 170 -25.91 13.89 19.41
C SER A 170 -27.39 13.91 19.80
N LYS A 171 -28.19 12.98 19.25
CA LYS A 171 -29.59 12.83 19.64
C LYS A 171 -29.72 12.41 21.11
N LYS A 172 -28.99 11.38 21.55
CA LYS A 172 -29.01 10.89 22.93
C LYS A 172 -28.51 11.91 23.96
N ILE A 173 -27.59 12.80 23.58
CA ILE A 173 -27.11 13.88 24.44
C ILE A 173 -28.21 14.92 24.69
N ASN A 174 -29.10 15.12 23.71
CA ASN A 174 -30.18 16.10 23.79
C ASN A 174 -31.45 15.56 24.46
N ASP A 175 -31.65 14.24 24.48
CA ASP A 175 -32.80 13.63 25.13
C ASP A 175 -32.69 13.75 26.67
N PRO A 176 -33.77 14.10 27.39
CA PRO A 176 -33.79 14.08 28.84
C PRO A 176 -33.70 12.64 29.34
N ILE A 177 -32.74 12.35 30.24
CA ILE A 177 -32.43 10.99 30.72
C ILE A 177 -33.57 10.41 31.60
N VAL A 178 -34.54 11.24 32.00
CA VAL A 178 -35.73 10.85 32.77
C VAL A 178 -36.97 10.97 31.89
N CYS A 179 -37.32 9.87 31.21
CA CYS A 179 -38.68 9.53 30.79
C CYS A 179 -38.73 8.02 30.50
N ASN A 180 -39.62 7.31 31.20
CA ASN A 180 -39.87 5.89 30.99
C ASN A 180 -40.65 5.71 29.68
N VAL A 181 -39.96 5.36 28.60
CA VAL A 181 -40.60 4.91 27.36
C VAL A 181 -40.19 3.48 27.05
N LYS A 182 -41.22 2.62 26.92
CA LYS A 182 -41.14 1.20 26.60
C LYS A 182 -40.16 0.94 25.44
N PRO A 183 -39.38 -0.16 25.48
CA PRO A 183 -38.42 -0.47 24.43
C PRO A 183 -39.15 -0.67 23.10
N ALA A 184 -38.75 0.09 22.07
CA ALA A 184 -39.30 -0.04 20.73
C ALA A 184 -38.85 -1.35 20.09
N THR A 185 -39.81 -2.20 19.74
CA THR A 185 -39.59 -3.45 19.00
C THR A 185 -39.12 -3.19 17.57
N PHE A 186 -38.34 -4.13 17.02
CA PHE A 186 -37.69 -4.07 15.69
C PHE A 186 -38.62 -3.65 14.53
N LYS A 187 -39.92 -3.93 14.64
CA LYS A 187 -40.95 -3.54 13.66
C LYS A 187 -41.22 -2.03 13.61
N PHE A 188 -40.97 -1.30 14.70
CA PHE A 188 -41.08 0.16 14.80
C PHE A 188 -39.85 0.86 14.20
N LEU A 189 -38.66 0.26 14.31
CA LEU A 189 -37.41 0.76 13.73
C LEU A 189 -37.46 0.89 12.20
N ILE A 190 -38.17 0.00 11.50
CA ILE A 190 -38.32 0.05 10.03
C ILE A 190 -39.40 1.06 9.58
N ARG A 191 -40.45 1.26 10.40
CA ARG A 191 -41.54 2.21 10.12
C ARG A 191 -41.18 3.65 10.45
N ALA A 192 -40.28 3.87 11.41
CA ALA A 192 -39.77 5.19 11.81
C ALA A 192 -38.59 5.68 10.95
N VAL A 193 -38.16 4.92 9.94
CA VAL A 193 -37.16 5.37 8.95
C VAL A 193 -37.81 6.45 8.09
N PRO A 194 -37.40 7.72 8.23
CA PRO A 194 -38.05 8.82 7.51
C PRO A 194 -37.76 8.68 6.01
N VAL A 195 -38.69 9.12 5.17
CA VAL A 195 -38.65 8.96 3.69
C VAL A 195 -37.33 9.45 3.10
N TRP A 196 -36.75 10.52 3.66
CA TRP A 196 -35.47 11.06 3.23
C TRP A 196 -34.27 10.15 3.52
N LEU A 197 -34.31 9.27 4.54
CA LEU A 197 -33.26 8.27 4.78
C LEU A 197 -33.36 7.11 3.78
N LYS A 198 -34.57 6.75 3.33
CA LYS A 198 -34.75 5.80 2.21
C LYS A 198 -34.30 6.41 0.89
N VAL A 199 -34.59 7.69 0.67
CA VAL A 199 -34.13 8.46 -0.50
C VAL A 199 -32.62 8.66 -0.46
N PHE A 200 -32.02 8.90 0.71
CA PHE A 200 -30.57 9.03 0.85
C PHE A 200 -29.86 7.69 0.67
N VAL A 201 -30.42 6.59 1.18
CA VAL A 201 -29.91 5.24 0.88
C VAL A 201 -30.08 4.91 -0.60
N LEU A 202 -31.18 5.29 -1.24
CA LEU A 202 -31.38 5.14 -2.69
C LEU A 202 -30.44 6.01 -3.52
N ILE A 203 -30.18 7.25 -3.11
CA ILE A 203 -29.21 8.16 -3.75
C ILE A 203 -27.79 7.66 -3.50
N ALA A 204 -27.46 7.17 -2.31
CA ALA A 204 -26.16 6.57 -2.02
C ALA A 204 -25.97 5.27 -2.80
N VAL A 205 -26.98 4.42 -2.92
CA VAL A 205 -26.94 3.20 -3.75
C VAL A 205 -26.89 3.57 -5.23
N ALA A 206 -27.61 4.59 -5.69
CA ALA A 206 -27.57 5.08 -7.07
C ALA A 206 -26.27 5.84 -7.39
N PHE A 207 -25.63 6.45 -6.39
CA PHE A 207 -24.33 7.09 -6.48
C PHE A 207 -23.23 6.04 -6.47
N ILE A 208 -23.32 5.00 -5.63
CA ILE A 208 -22.41 3.85 -5.65
C ILE A 208 -22.55 3.08 -6.96
N ALA A 209 -23.78 2.79 -7.41
CA ALA A 209 -24.04 2.18 -8.71
C ALA A 209 -23.60 3.11 -9.86
N GLY A 210 -23.82 4.41 -9.72
CA GLY A 210 -23.39 5.45 -10.65
C GLY A 210 -21.88 5.59 -10.72
N VAL A 211 -21.16 5.42 -9.61
CA VAL A 211 -19.68 5.40 -9.53
C VAL A 211 -19.13 4.06 -10.05
N ILE A 212 -19.84 2.94 -9.89
CA ILE A 212 -19.46 1.65 -10.48
C ILE A 212 -19.69 1.67 -12.00
N ILE A 213 -20.81 2.24 -12.47
CA ILE A 213 -21.13 2.39 -13.90
C ILE A 213 -20.25 3.47 -14.53
N ALA A 214 -20.04 4.61 -13.85
CA ALA A 214 -19.10 5.64 -14.28
C ALA A 214 -17.66 5.17 -14.17
N GLY A 215 -17.29 4.31 -13.23
CA GLY A 215 -15.99 3.65 -13.19
C GLY A 215 -15.78 2.76 -14.41
N ARG A 216 -16.78 1.96 -14.76
CA ARG A 216 -16.79 1.18 -16.02
C ARG A 216 -16.85 2.03 -17.29
N PHE A 217 -17.31 3.29 -17.21
CA PHE A 217 -17.41 4.23 -18.33
C PHE A 217 -16.19 5.16 -18.44
N LEU A 218 -15.56 5.53 -17.31
CA LEU A 218 -14.34 6.32 -17.19
C LEU A 218 -13.09 5.47 -17.46
N ASP A 219 -13.17 4.14 -17.28
CA ASP A 219 -12.21 3.18 -17.85
C ASP A 219 -12.11 3.24 -19.38
N ARG A 220 -13.08 3.87 -20.07
CA ARG A 220 -12.98 4.15 -21.51
C ARG A 220 -12.40 5.53 -21.86
N GLY A 221 -12.11 6.40 -20.89
CA GLY A 221 -11.86 7.83 -21.15
C GLY A 221 -10.61 8.48 -20.53
N GLY A 222 -9.86 7.81 -19.66
CA GLY A 222 -8.67 8.37 -18.98
C GLY A 222 -7.35 8.11 -19.69
N ILE A 223 -7.14 8.63 -20.90
CA ILE A 223 -5.99 8.26 -21.75
C ILE A 223 -4.74 9.06 -21.36
N GLY A 224 -3.80 8.40 -20.65
CA GLY A 224 -2.38 8.58 -20.99
C GLY A 224 -1.35 8.43 -19.87
N ILE A 225 -1.64 8.79 -18.61
CA ILE A 225 -0.59 8.93 -17.58
C ILE A 225 -0.80 8.01 -16.36
N ASP A 226 -2.04 7.72 -15.95
CA ASP A 226 -2.32 6.73 -14.89
C ASP A 226 -2.21 5.29 -15.44
N ILE A 227 -2.80 5.00 -16.61
CA ILE A 227 -2.85 3.64 -17.18
C ILE A 227 -1.48 2.92 -17.19
N THR A 228 -0.38 3.64 -17.42
CA THR A 228 0.96 3.04 -17.46
C THR A 228 1.45 2.59 -16.09
N LYS A 229 1.17 3.33 -15.01
CA LYS A 229 1.56 2.94 -13.66
C LYS A 229 0.69 1.81 -13.12
N GLU A 230 -0.62 1.82 -13.41
CA GLU A 230 -1.51 0.74 -12.99
C GLU A 230 -1.17 -0.56 -13.74
N ALA A 231 -0.90 -0.47 -15.05
CA ALA A 231 -0.46 -1.61 -15.85
C ALA A 231 0.90 -2.16 -15.38
N LEU A 232 1.83 -1.27 -15.05
CA LEU A 232 3.14 -1.66 -14.50
C LEU A 232 2.98 -2.32 -13.13
N ALA A 233 2.08 -1.83 -12.28
CA ALA A 233 1.76 -2.43 -10.98
C ALA A 233 1.17 -3.83 -11.12
N ALA A 234 0.22 -4.03 -12.05
CA ALA A 234 -0.34 -5.34 -12.34
C ALA A 234 0.74 -6.30 -12.88
N LYS A 235 1.66 -5.81 -13.70
CA LYS A 235 2.78 -6.60 -14.22
C LYS A 235 3.76 -6.99 -13.10
N PHE A 236 4.13 -6.05 -12.24
CA PHE A 236 4.95 -6.30 -11.06
C PHE A 236 4.34 -7.36 -10.15
N GLU A 237 3.05 -7.27 -9.85
CA GLU A 237 2.35 -8.24 -9.00
C GLU A 237 2.43 -9.66 -9.59
N LYS A 238 2.20 -9.79 -10.90
CA LYS A 238 2.34 -11.07 -11.60
C LYS A 238 3.78 -11.59 -11.53
N LEU A 239 4.76 -10.78 -11.89
CA LEU A 239 6.17 -11.20 -11.98
C LEU A 239 6.78 -11.52 -10.61
N SER A 240 6.37 -10.79 -9.56
CA SER A 240 6.86 -10.98 -8.19
C SER A 240 6.31 -12.24 -7.51
N GLN A 241 5.10 -12.69 -7.88
CA GLN A 241 4.45 -13.84 -7.26
C GLN A 241 4.56 -15.13 -8.09
N SER A 242 4.65 -15.03 -9.42
CA SER A 242 4.51 -16.16 -10.35
C SER A 242 5.68 -16.34 -11.33
N GLY A 243 6.89 -15.96 -10.89
CA GLY A 243 8.11 -16.14 -11.66
C GLY A 243 8.51 -17.61 -11.85
N ASN A 244 9.11 -17.91 -12.99
CA ASN A 244 9.72 -19.21 -13.30
C ASN A 244 11.25 -19.12 -13.45
N SER A 245 11.84 -17.94 -13.30
CA SER A 245 13.28 -17.70 -13.36
C SER A 245 13.99 -18.24 -12.11
N SER A 246 15.22 -18.73 -12.26
CA SER A 246 16.05 -19.22 -11.16
C SER A 246 17.53 -18.89 -11.39
N CYS A 247 18.27 -18.44 -10.36
CA CYS A 247 19.74 -18.35 -10.41
C CYS A 247 20.35 -19.75 -10.23
N SER A 248 20.28 -20.60 -11.26
CA SER A 248 20.94 -21.91 -11.28
C SER A 248 21.55 -22.24 -12.65
N GLY A 249 22.61 -23.06 -12.64
CA GLY A 249 23.23 -23.56 -13.88
C GLY A 249 22.29 -24.45 -14.68
N THR A 250 21.52 -25.30 -13.99
CA THR A 250 20.51 -26.16 -14.64
C THR A 250 19.42 -25.36 -15.35
N PHE A 251 19.01 -24.22 -14.78
CA PHE A 251 18.08 -23.32 -15.46
C PHE A 251 18.73 -22.67 -16.70
N ALA A 252 20.01 -22.28 -16.61
CA ALA A 252 20.75 -21.76 -17.75
C ALA A 252 20.85 -22.75 -18.92
N ASP A 253 21.05 -24.03 -18.62
CA ASP A 253 21.07 -25.10 -19.63
C ASP A 253 19.68 -25.32 -20.24
N SER A 254 18.62 -25.21 -19.42
CA SER A 254 17.25 -25.41 -19.89
C SER A 254 16.81 -24.39 -20.94
N ILE A 255 17.39 -23.18 -20.96
CA ILE A 255 17.08 -22.13 -21.94
C ILE A 255 17.21 -22.64 -23.36
N ASP A 256 18.21 -23.47 -23.67
CA ASP A 256 18.48 -23.94 -25.03
C ASP A 256 17.33 -24.81 -25.58
N THR A 257 16.58 -25.46 -24.69
CA THR A 257 15.47 -26.37 -25.01
C THR A 257 14.08 -25.80 -24.73
N MET A 258 13.99 -24.57 -24.22
CA MET A 258 12.70 -23.92 -23.95
C MET A 258 11.84 -23.83 -25.22
N LYS A 259 10.51 -23.92 -25.06
CA LYS A 259 9.60 -23.79 -26.20
C LYS A 259 9.65 -22.37 -26.79
N GLN A 260 9.53 -22.27 -28.11
CA GLN A 260 9.45 -20.99 -28.81
C GLN A 260 8.32 -20.11 -28.23
N GLY A 261 8.59 -18.81 -28.05
CA GLY A 261 7.67 -17.84 -27.46
C GLY A 261 7.36 -18.04 -25.98
N SER A 262 8.08 -18.92 -25.27
CA SER A 262 7.97 -19.01 -23.82
C SER A 262 8.64 -17.80 -23.15
N ARG A 263 8.30 -17.56 -21.88
CA ARG A 263 8.75 -16.37 -21.13
C ARG A 263 9.54 -16.78 -19.90
N ILE A 264 10.66 -16.12 -19.66
CA ILE A 264 11.46 -16.22 -18.45
C ILE A 264 11.08 -15.03 -17.57
N GLN A 265 10.41 -15.31 -16.45
CA GLN A 265 9.69 -14.33 -15.65
C GLN A 265 10.12 -14.33 -14.18
N GLY A 266 10.16 -13.15 -13.57
CA GLY A 266 10.45 -12.94 -12.15
C GLY A 266 11.93 -12.80 -11.82
N SER A 267 12.22 -12.55 -10.54
CA SER A 267 13.57 -12.33 -10.02
C SER A 267 14.32 -13.64 -9.76
N CYS A 268 15.65 -13.56 -9.76
CA CYS A 268 16.52 -14.74 -9.66
C CYS A 268 17.02 -15.03 -8.23
N CYS A 269 17.23 -14.02 -7.38
CA CYS A 269 17.97 -14.16 -6.11
C CYS A 269 17.18 -13.66 -4.90
N SER A 270 16.56 -12.49 -5.01
CA SER A 270 15.82 -11.80 -3.96
C SER A 270 14.43 -11.41 -4.46
N LEU A 271 13.53 -11.04 -3.54
CA LEU A 271 12.19 -10.58 -3.91
C LEU A 271 12.27 -9.29 -4.73
N MET A 272 11.42 -9.16 -5.75
CA MET A 272 11.33 -7.92 -6.53
C MET A 272 10.93 -6.75 -5.63
N ASN A 273 11.52 -5.58 -5.87
CA ASN A 273 11.14 -4.32 -5.20
C ASN A 273 10.42 -3.40 -6.19
N TRP A 274 9.28 -2.85 -5.77
CA TRP A 274 8.43 -2.01 -6.64
C TRP A 274 9.16 -0.76 -7.14
N HIS A 275 9.88 -0.07 -6.25
CA HIS A 275 10.59 1.15 -6.59
C HIS A 275 11.67 0.88 -7.64
N ARG A 276 12.52 -0.13 -7.41
CA ARG A 276 13.57 -0.53 -8.36
C ARG A 276 13.00 -1.00 -9.70
N TYR A 277 11.92 -1.79 -9.67
CA TYR A 277 11.28 -2.25 -10.91
C TYR A 277 10.81 -1.10 -11.79
N VAL A 278 10.19 -0.07 -11.19
CA VAL A 278 9.75 1.12 -11.92
C VAL A 278 10.94 1.87 -12.51
N GLU A 279 12.00 2.07 -11.75
CA GLU A 279 13.23 2.72 -12.24
C GLU A 279 13.84 1.99 -13.43
N GLN A 280 13.93 0.66 -13.33
CA GLN A 280 14.49 -0.18 -14.38
C GLN A 280 13.66 -0.12 -15.67
N VAL A 281 12.34 -0.33 -15.58
CA VAL A 281 11.46 -0.29 -16.76
C VAL A 281 11.40 1.09 -17.38
N GLU A 282 11.38 2.16 -16.57
CA GLU A 282 11.44 3.53 -17.09
C GLU A 282 12.79 3.85 -17.74
N GLY A 283 13.91 3.46 -17.12
CA GLY A 283 15.25 3.65 -17.66
C GLY A 283 15.46 2.91 -18.99
N LEU A 284 14.97 1.68 -19.10
CA LEU A 284 15.07 0.88 -20.33
C LEU A 284 14.31 1.47 -21.52
N LYS A 285 13.36 2.41 -21.30
CA LYS A 285 12.71 3.13 -22.41
C LYS A 285 13.70 3.92 -23.27
N LYS A 286 14.85 4.31 -22.71
CA LYS A 286 15.98 4.90 -23.46
C LYS A 286 16.44 4.00 -24.62
N TYR A 287 16.34 2.69 -24.43
CA TYR A 287 16.81 1.66 -25.35
C TYR A 287 15.70 1.00 -26.17
N LYS A 288 14.46 1.53 -26.13
CA LYS A 288 13.27 0.93 -26.77
C LYS A 288 13.38 0.64 -28.27
N ASN A 289 14.32 1.28 -28.97
CA ASN A 289 14.53 1.12 -30.41
C ASN A 289 15.52 -0.01 -30.75
N ILE A 290 16.11 -0.68 -29.74
CA ILE A 290 17.02 -1.81 -29.92
C ILE A 290 16.27 -3.06 -29.49
N ALA A 291 15.85 -3.86 -30.48
CA ALA A 291 15.00 -5.03 -30.25
C ALA A 291 15.64 -6.10 -29.35
N GLU A 292 16.97 -6.16 -29.32
CA GLU A 292 17.72 -7.08 -28.47
C GLU A 292 17.76 -6.69 -27.00
N ILE A 293 17.47 -5.43 -26.63
CA ILE A 293 17.40 -5.00 -25.24
C ILE A 293 15.96 -5.20 -24.73
N PRO A 294 15.72 -6.14 -23.80
CA PRO A 294 14.39 -6.38 -23.28
C PRO A 294 13.84 -5.12 -22.59
N PRO A 295 12.58 -4.72 -22.85
CA PRO A 295 11.98 -3.54 -22.24
C PRO A 295 11.59 -3.75 -20.76
N ASP A 296 11.59 -5.00 -20.29
CA ASP A 296 11.28 -5.37 -18.92
C ASP A 296 12.34 -6.37 -18.45
N PRO A 297 13.11 -6.06 -17.39
CA PRO A 297 14.21 -6.92 -16.95
C PRO A 297 13.72 -8.22 -16.32
N TYR A 298 12.46 -8.31 -15.90
CA TYR A 298 11.87 -9.49 -15.26
C TYR A 298 10.93 -10.27 -16.18
N ASP A 299 10.86 -9.96 -17.47
CA ASP A 299 9.99 -10.66 -18.43
C ASP A 299 10.68 -10.77 -19.80
N ILE A 300 11.43 -11.85 -19.96
CA ILE A 300 12.33 -12.06 -21.10
C ILE A 300 11.76 -13.11 -22.04
N ASP A 301 11.83 -12.85 -23.34
CA ASP A 301 11.47 -13.82 -24.36
C ASP A 301 12.51 -14.94 -24.42
N SER A 302 12.09 -16.20 -24.41
CA SER A 302 13.02 -17.33 -24.43
C SER A 302 13.85 -17.38 -25.72
N ASP A 303 13.32 -16.94 -26.85
CA ASP A 303 14.05 -16.97 -28.11
C ASP A 303 15.10 -15.86 -28.17
N LEU A 304 14.77 -14.69 -27.62
CA LEU A 304 15.77 -13.63 -27.41
C LEU A 304 16.86 -14.08 -26.44
N ALA A 305 16.49 -14.72 -25.33
CA ALA A 305 17.45 -15.24 -24.36
C ALA A 305 18.41 -16.26 -25.02
N LYS A 306 17.90 -17.20 -25.81
CA LYS A 306 18.74 -18.14 -26.59
C LYS A 306 19.67 -17.43 -27.56
N LYS A 307 19.13 -16.47 -28.34
CA LYS A 307 19.91 -15.69 -29.32
C LYS A 307 21.06 -14.96 -28.62
N MET A 308 20.77 -14.27 -27.52
CA MET A 308 21.80 -13.52 -26.80
C MET A 308 22.79 -14.46 -26.11
N LYS A 309 22.33 -15.58 -25.52
CA LYS A 309 23.21 -16.60 -24.95
C LYS A 309 24.20 -17.15 -25.98
N SER A 310 23.79 -17.37 -27.25
CA SER A 310 24.71 -17.86 -28.29
C SER A 310 25.83 -16.88 -28.64
N HIS A 311 25.68 -15.59 -28.34
CA HIS A 311 26.72 -14.58 -28.50
C HIS A 311 27.70 -14.52 -27.32
N TYR A 312 27.48 -15.28 -26.24
CA TYR A 312 28.33 -15.22 -25.05
C TYR A 312 29.79 -15.60 -25.35
N ASP A 313 30.03 -16.53 -26.27
CA ASP A 313 31.39 -16.98 -26.64
C ASP A 313 31.97 -16.23 -27.84
N ASP A 314 31.28 -15.22 -28.34
CA ASP A 314 31.79 -14.40 -29.44
C ASP A 314 33.10 -13.71 -29.05
N LYS A 315 34.00 -13.63 -30.03
CA LYS A 315 35.32 -13.01 -29.86
C LYS A 315 35.21 -11.52 -30.14
N LEU A 316 35.56 -10.71 -29.15
CA LEU A 316 35.74 -9.27 -29.32
C LEU A 316 37.16 -8.98 -29.79
N ASN A 317 37.32 -7.95 -30.62
CA ASN A 317 38.65 -7.41 -30.91
C ASN A 317 39.22 -6.67 -29.68
N PRO A 318 40.51 -6.30 -29.66
CA PRO A 318 41.13 -5.70 -28.47
C PRO A 318 40.47 -4.42 -27.96
N ASP A 319 39.91 -3.58 -28.83
CA ASP A 319 39.25 -2.34 -28.42
C ASP A 319 37.84 -2.61 -27.88
N GLN A 320 37.08 -3.47 -28.56
CA GLN A 320 35.78 -3.93 -28.07
C GLN A 320 35.87 -4.65 -26.72
N GLN A 321 36.94 -5.44 -26.52
CA GLN A 321 37.17 -6.14 -25.25
C GLN A 321 37.39 -5.16 -24.10
N LYS A 322 38.04 -4.00 -24.34
CA LYS A 322 38.19 -2.95 -23.32
C LYS A 322 36.85 -2.42 -22.85
N GLU A 323 35.89 -2.21 -23.77
CA GLU A 323 34.54 -1.76 -23.42
C GLU A 323 33.80 -2.80 -22.57
N TYR A 324 33.90 -4.07 -22.95
CA TYR A 324 33.30 -5.17 -22.18
C TYR A 324 33.92 -5.28 -20.77
N ASP A 325 35.25 -5.24 -20.68
CA ASP A 325 35.99 -5.34 -19.41
C ASP A 325 35.72 -4.12 -18.51
N PHE A 326 35.58 -2.94 -19.10
CA PHE A 326 35.13 -1.75 -18.39
C PHE A 326 33.77 -1.99 -17.76
N ALA A 327 32.80 -2.52 -18.52
CA ALA A 327 31.47 -2.76 -17.98
C ALA A 327 31.48 -3.78 -16.83
N MET A 328 32.26 -4.86 -16.97
CA MET A 328 32.43 -5.88 -15.93
C MET A 328 32.95 -5.30 -14.62
N LYS A 329 33.82 -4.28 -14.68
CA LYS A 329 34.39 -3.63 -13.49
C LYS A 329 33.44 -2.60 -12.87
N ASN A 330 32.65 -1.92 -13.69
CA ASN A 330 31.92 -0.72 -13.28
C ASN A 330 30.42 -0.92 -13.05
N SER A 331 29.82 -2.01 -13.54
CA SER A 331 28.45 -2.39 -13.14
C SER A 331 28.35 -2.63 -11.63
N ASP A 332 27.14 -2.48 -11.10
CA ASP A 332 26.85 -2.61 -9.67
C ASP A 332 27.24 -4.02 -9.18
N GLU A 333 26.87 -5.03 -9.98
CA GLU A 333 27.09 -6.45 -9.70
C GLU A 333 28.47 -6.99 -10.10
N LYS A 334 29.37 -6.12 -10.56
CA LYS A 334 30.68 -6.51 -11.12
C LYS A 334 30.58 -7.57 -12.23
N GLY A 335 29.57 -7.39 -13.07
CA GLY A 335 29.23 -8.18 -14.23
C GLY A 335 27.75 -7.98 -14.62
N PRO A 336 27.27 -8.72 -15.63
CA PRO A 336 25.87 -8.72 -16.03
C PRO A 336 24.88 -9.21 -14.95
N CYS A 337 25.39 -9.86 -13.90
CA CYS A 337 24.60 -10.42 -12.80
C CYS A 337 25.54 -10.71 -11.61
N CYS A 338 25.02 -10.73 -10.38
CA CYS A 338 25.80 -11.07 -9.18
C CYS A 338 26.33 -12.51 -9.19
N CYS A 339 25.62 -13.40 -9.90
CA CYS A 339 25.92 -14.82 -10.03
C CYS A 339 26.14 -15.20 -11.50
N LYS A 340 27.01 -16.18 -11.76
CA LYS A 340 27.18 -16.81 -13.09
C LYS A 340 25.99 -17.73 -13.46
N CYS A 341 24.78 -17.20 -13.35
CA CYS A 341 23.55 -17.88 -13.76
C CYS A 341 23.23 -17.60 -15.23
N TRP A 342 22.04 -18.01 -15.68
CA TRP A 342 21.58 -17.79 -17.04
C TRP A 342 21.67 -16.33 -17.48
N ARG A 343 21.37 -15.37 -16.58
CA ARG A 343 21.48 -13.92 -16.89
C ARG A 343 22.91 -13.52 -17.21
N TRP A 344 23.89 -14.11 -16.54
CA TRP A 344 25.29 -13.82 -16.83
C TRP A 344 25.63 -14.13 -18.29
N TYR A 345 25.19 -15.30 -18.77
CA TYR A 345 25.45 -15.74 -20.14
C TYR A 345 24.61 -14.96 -21.15
N VAL A 346 23.32 -14.75 -20.88
CA VAL A 346 22.41 -14.00 -21.76
C VAL A 346 22.82 -12.54 -21.88
N TYR A 347 23.00 -11.83 -20.76
CA TYR A 347 23.32 -10.40 -20.78
C TYR A 347 24.81 -10.15 -21.08
N GLY A 348 25.70 -11.09 -20.79
CA GLY A 348 27.07 -11.07 -21.29
C GLY A 348 27.12 -11.18 -22.82
N GLY A 349 26.36 -12.11 -23.39
CA GLY A 349 26.24 -12.24 -24.85
C GLY A 349 25.52 -11.04 -25.49
N LEU A 350 24.47 -10.51 -24.85
CA LEU A 350 23.85 -9.25 -25.27
C LEU A 350 24.86 -8.11 -25.32
N ALA A 351 25.71 -7.97 -24.30
CA ALA A 351 26.72 -6.91 -24.29
C ALA A 351 27.71 -7.04 -25.46
N LYS A 352 28.20 -8.25 -25.72
CA LYS A 352 29.08 -8.52 -26.88
C LYS A 352 28.38 -8.16 -28.19
N TYR A 353 27.12 -8.57 -28.33
CA TYR A 353 26.31 -8.25 -29.49
C TYR A 353 26.14 -6.73 -29.68
N LEU A 354 25.85 -5.99 -28.61
CA LEU A 354 25.69 -4.53 -28.64
C LEU A 354 27.00 -3.80 -28.96
N ILE A 355 28.12 -4.25 -28.41
CA ILE A 355 29.44 -3.69 -28.71
C ILE A 355 29.78 -3.88 -30.19
N GLN A 356 29.54 -5.07 -30.74
CA GLN A 356 29.91 -5.39 -32.13
C GLN A 356 28.97 -4.76 -33.16
N ASN A 357 27.66 -4.72 -32.88
CA ASN A 357 26.66 -4.36 -33.89
C ASN A 357 26.11 -2.94 -33.71
N TYR A 358 26.22 -2.36 -32.51
CA TYR A 358 25.71 -1.03 -32.18
C TYR A 358 26.80 -0.07 -31.67
N ASN A 359 28.07 -0.49 -31.63
CA ASN A 359 29.20 0.29 -31.14
C ASN A 359 28.98 0.85 -29.73
N PHE A 360 28.36 0.05 -28.85
CA PHE A 360 28.17 0.45 -27.45
C PHE A 360 29.51 0.58 -26.72
N THR A 361 29.65 1.66 -25.96
CA THR A 361 30.75 1.89 -25.01
C THR A 361 30.54 1.11 -23.71
N GLY A 362 31.61 0.94 -22.92
CA GLY A 362 31.58 0.30 -21.62
C GLY A 362 30.58 0.96 -20.68
N GLU A 363 30.46 2.29 -20.69
CA GLU A 363 29.47 3.03 -19.90
C GLU A 363 28.04 2.69 -20.30
N GLN A 364 27.75 2.59 -21.60
CA GLN A 364 26.42 2.20 -22.08
C GLN A 364 26.09 0.76 -21.71
N ILE A 365 27.07 -0.14 -21.75
CA ILE A 365 26.89 -1.53 -21.33
C ILE A 365 26.67 -1.61 -19.82
N THR A 366 27.42 -0.85 -19.02
CA THR A 366 27.19 -0.72 -17.57
C THR A 366 25.77 -0.27 -17.27
N GLU A 367 25.28 0.77 -17.95
CA GLU A 367 23.92 1.27 -17.75
C GLU A 367 22.87 0.22 -18.14
N VAL A 368 23.05 -0.48 -19.28
CA VAL A 368 22.14 -1.55 -19.68
C VAL A 368 22.13 -2.68 -18.65
N TRP A 369 23.28 -3.11 -18.14
CA TRP A 369 23.33 -4.17 -17.12
C TRP A 369 22.70 -3.74 -15.80
N ASN A 370 22.98 -2.54 -15.31
CA ASN A 370 22.39 -2.04 -14.07
C ASN A 370 20.85 -1.90 -14.19
N LEU A 371 20.35 -1.45 -15.36
CA LEU A 371 18.91 -1.41 -15.60
C LEU A 371 18.29 -2.79 -15.86
N SER A 372 19.08 -3.73 -16.35
CA SER A 372 18.63 -5.08 -16.72
C SER A 372 18.85 -6.13 -15.63
N ASP A 373 19.43 -5.74 -14.49
CA ASP A 373 19.60 -6.64 -13.36
C ASP A 373 18.23 -7.23 -12.98
N GLY A 374 18.21 -8.53 -12.75
CA GLY A 374 17.00 -9.25 -12.34
C GLY A 374 17.22 -10.01 -11.05
N CYS A 375 18.21 -9.58 -10.25
CA CYS A 375 18.55 -10.19 -8.99
C CYS A 375 17.41 -10.02 -7.97
N GLY A 376 16.70 -8.89 -8.01
CA GLY A 376 15.73 -8.47 -6.98
C GLY A 376 16.40 -7.80 -5.78
N GLY A 377 15.63 -7.43 -4.76
CA GLY A 377 16.10 -6.76 -3.53
C GLY A 377 15.99 -5.23 -3.57
N GLU A 378 16.23 -4.57 -2.43
CA GLU A 378 16.26 -3.10 -2.32
C GLU A 378 17.67 -2.55 -2.61
N GLY A 379 17.79 -1.57 -3.51
CA GLY A 379 19.01 -0.79 -3.73
C GLY A 379 20.05 -1.41 -4.66
N ASP A 380 21.11 -0.64 -4.94
CA ASP A 380 22.25 -1.01 -5.79
C ASP A 380 23.12 -2.05 -5.05
N HIS A 381 22.97 -3.33 -5.40
CA HIS A 381 23.56 -4.42 -4.63
C HIS A 381 25.09 -4.48 -4.76
N VAL A 382 25.78 -4.08 -3.67
CA VAL A 382 27.21 -4.38 -3.43
C VAL A 382 27.41 -5.11 -2.09
N ASN A 383 26.36 -5.70 -1.51
CA ASN A 383 26.47 -6.44 -0.25
C ASN A 383 25.88 -7.85 -0.33
N HIS A 384 26.46 -8.67 -1.21
CA HIS A 384 26.41 -10.13 -1.06
C HIS A 384 27.80 -10.60 -0.64
N LYS A 385 28.02 -10.70 0.68
CA LYS A 385 29.10 -11.50 1.26
C LYS A 385 28.60 -12.90 1.54
#